data_AF-A0A7J9VID7-F1
#
_entry.id   AF-A0A7J9VID7-F1
#
_cell.length_a   1.000
_cell.length_b   1.000
_cell.length_c   1.000
_cell.angle_alpha   90.00
_cell.angle_beta   90.00
_cell.angle_gamma   90.00
#
_symmetry.space_group_name_H-M   'P 1'
#
loop_
_entity.id
_entity.type
_entity.pdbx_description
1 polymer ?
#
loop_
_entity_poly.entity_id
_entity_poly.type
_entity_poly.pdbx_seq_one_letter_code
_entity_poly.pdbx_strand_id
1 'polypeptide(L)'
;MQLNGTPATQDQLKALALTNYGHFTSMLIEDNRVRGLAPHIQRLARDSRQLFDADLDTDQVRAYIRAALTDQSQPTVVRVTVYDPGLDLGSIGGEAQPQVLVTTRAASTSPPGAWRLQAVSYQRDIPSIKHVGLFGAMKRRRDAQREGFDDVLFLNKDGTISEIATSNIGCIRDGQIIWPRSEWLTG
;
A
#
# COMPACT_ATOMS: atom_id res chain seq x y z
N MET A 1 9.61 13.44 -5.72
CA MET A 1 9.72 11.97 -5.54
C MET A 1 11.13 11.54 -5.88
N GLN A 2 11.67 10.54 -5.19
CA GLN A 2 13.05 10.07 -5.36
C GLN A 2 13.08 8.56 -5.56
N LEU A 3 13.81 8.08 -6.57
CA LEU A 3 14.11 6.67 -6.81
C LEU A 3 15.54 6.40 -6.36
N ASN A 4 15.72 5.48 -5.41
CA ASN A 4 17.01 5.19 -4.80
C ASN A 4 17.77 6.45 -4.33
N GLY A 5 17.04 7.43 -3.79
CA GLY A 5 17.60 8.69 -3.26
C GLY A 5 17.91 9.76 -4.31
N THR A 6 17.67 9.50 -5.60
CA THR A 6 17.85 10.49 -6.68
C THR A 6 16.51 10.86 -7.32
N PRO A 7 16.34 12.05 -7.94
CA PRO A 7 15.11 12.38 -8.64
C PRO A 7 14.74 11.33 -9.70
N ALA A 8 13.52 10.79 -9.64
CA ALA A 8 13.07 9.77 -10.58
C ALA A 8 12.88 10.35 -12.00
N THR A 9 13.28 9.61 -13.02
CA THR A 9 13.08 9.98 -14.43
C THR A 9 11.67 9.60 -14.91
N GLN A 10 11.22 10.20 -16.02
CA GLN A 10 9.91 9.88 -16.60
C GLN A 10 9.79 8.42 -17.03
N ASP A 11 10.85 7.85 -17.61
CA ASP A 11 10.85 6.45 -18.07
C ASP A 11 10.74 5.46 -16.90
N GLN A 12 11.41 5.74 -15.78
CA GLN A 12 11.28 4.95 -14.56
C GLN A 12 9.84 4.96 -14.03
N LEU A 13 9.20 6.13 -14.00
CA LEU A 13 7.80 6.26 -13.58
C LEU A 13 6.82 5.61 -14.57
N LYS A 14 7.15 5.64 -15.87
CA LYS A 14 6.37 5.00 -16.93
C LYS A 14 6.35 3.48 -16.75
N ALA A 15 7.48 2.85 -16.42
CA ALA A 15 7.53 1.42 -16.14
C ALA A 15 6.55 1.03 -15.01
N LEU A 16 6.59 1.76 -13.89
CA LEU A 16 5.64 1.54 -12.79
C LEU A 16 4.17 1.70 -13.22
N ALA A 17 3.88 2.71 -14.03
CA ALA A 17 2.51 3.01 -14.47
C ALA A 17 1.95 1.98 -15.45
N LEU A 18 2.78 1.47 -16.37
CA LEU A 18 2.36 0.56 -17.45
C LEU A 18 2.39 -0.91 -17.04
N THR A 19 3.39 -1.32 -16.24
CA THR A 19 3.53 -2.70 -15.78
C THR A 19 2.68 -2.97 -14.55
N ASN A 20 2.57 -1.99 -13.64
CA ASN A 20 1.78 -2.09 -12.40
C ASN A 20 2.14 -3.32 -11.53
N TYR A 21 3.42 -3.71 -11.55
CA TYR A 21 3.94 -4.84 -10.79
C TYR A 21 4.91 -4.34 -9.72
N GLY A 22 4.53 -4.54 -8.45
CA GLY A 22 5.27 -4.03 -7.30
C GLY A 22 4.44 -3.97 -6.04
N HIS A 23 5.10 -3.63 -4.94
CA HIS A 23 4.48 -3.50 -3.62
C HIS A 23 4.87 -2.19 -2.97
N PHE A 24 4.18 -1.84 -1.88
CA PHE A 24 4.45 -0.59 -1.21
C PHE A 24 4.12 -0.66 0.28
N THR A 25 4.58 0.34 1.01
CA THR A 25 4.02 0.69 2.31
C THR A 25 3.80 2.19 2.40
N SER A 26 2.84 2.59 3.23
CA SER A 26 2.53 4.00 3.48
C SER A 26 2.52 4.24 4.98
N MET A 27 3.20 5.28 5.43
CA MET A 27 3.31 5.64 6.84
C MET A 27 3.08 7.14 7.00
N LEU A 28 2.47 7.51 8.12
CA LEU A 28 2.34 8.90 8.55
C LEU A 28 3.57 9.28 9.38
N ILE A 29 4.17 10.41 9.04
CA ILE A 29 5.25 11.04 9.80
C ILE A 29 4.71 12.30 10.45
N GLU A 30 4.81 12.36 11.77
CA GLU A 30 4.44 13.49 12.62
C GLU A 30 5.58 13.72 13.61
N ASP A 31 6.06 14.96 13.73
CA ASP A 31 7.14 15.34 14.65
C ASP A 31 8.37 14.41 14.56
N ASN A 32 8.78 14.04 13.34
CA ASN A 32 9.86 13.09 13.08
C ASN A 32 9.66 11.66 13.59
N ARG A 33 8.42 11.27 13.83
CA ARG A 33 8.07 9.95 14.36
C ARG A 33 7.11 9.25 13.41
N VAL A 34 7.30 7.93 13.33
CA VAL A 34 6.40 7.01 12.63
C VAL A 34 5.86 6.02 13.64
N ARG A 35 4.54 5.89 13.71
CA ARG A 35 3.92 4.79 14.44
C ARG A 35 4.16 3.49 13.69
N GLY A 36 4.75 2.48 14.34
CA GLY A 36 4.94 1.16 13.72
C GLY A 36 5.95 1.11 12.57
N LEU A 37 7.03 1.90 12.61
CA LEU A 37 8.05 1.89 11.55
C LEU A 37 8.63 0.49 11.29
N ALA A 38 8.91 -0.28 12.34
CA ALA A 38 9.46 -1.63 12.20
C ALA A 38 8.54 -2.56 11.38
N PRO A 39 7.24 -2.70 11.70
CA PRO A 39 6.28 -3.41 10.85
C PRO A 39 6.24 -2.95 9.39
N HIS A 40 6.30 -1.63 9.12
CA HIS A 40 6.35 -1.11 7.75
C HIS A 40 7.58 -1.62 6.98
N ILE A 41 8.76 -1.57 7.60
CA ILE A 41 10.02 -2.01 6.98
C ILE A 41 10.07 -3.53 6.82
N GLN A 42 9.60 -4.29 7.83
CA GLN A 42 9.51 -5.75 7.76
C GLN A 42 8.58 -6.21 6.63
N ARG A 43 7.44 -5.53 6.46
CA ARG A 43 6.52 -5.77 5.34
C ARG A 43 7.20 -5.54 3.99
N LEU A 44 7.93 -4.44 3.81
CA LEU A 44 8.64 -4.19 2.56
C LEU A 44 9.65 -5.30 2.24
N ALA A 45 10.42 -5.77 3.23
CA ALA A 45 11.36 -6.86 3.02
C ALA A 45 10.67 -8.18 2.68
N ARG A 46 9.61 -8.54 3.42
CA ARG A 46 8.81 -9.74 3.17
C ARG A 46 8.15 -9.72 1.80
N ASP A 47 7.48 -8.63 1.45
CA ASP A 47 6.76 -8.49 0.19
C ASP A 47 7.75 -8.46 -1.00
N SER A 48 8.98 -7.97 -0.81
CA SER A 48 10.04 -8.05 -1.83
C SER A 48 10.47 -9.48 -2.11
N ARG A 49 10.69 -10.29 -1.06
CA ARG A 49 11.01 -11.71 -1.24
C ARG A 49 9.88 -12.46 -1.94
N GLN A 50 8.63 -12.21 -1.53
CA GLN A 50 7.48 -12.91 -2.12
C GLN A 50 7.20 -12.54 -3.58
N LEU A 51 7.41 -11.27 -3.95
CA LEU A 51 7.04 -10.78 -5.28
C LEU A 51 8.20 -10.82 -6.30
N PHE A 52 9.44 -10.67 -5.81
CA PHE A 52 10.63 -10.49 -6.65
C PHE A 52 11.74 -11.50 -6.38
N ASP A 53 11.58 -12.41 -5.41
CA ASP A 53 12.65 -13.30 -4.94
C ASP A 53 13.95 -12.55 -4.57
N ALA A 54 13.78 -11.34 -4.02
CA ALA A 54 14.88 -10.41 -3.73
C ALA A 54 14.87 -9.93 -2.27
N ASP A 55 16.06 -9.87 -1.68
CA ASP A 55 16.29 -9.24 -0.39
C ASP A 55 16.39 -7.72 -0.52
N LEU A 56 15.63 -7.02 0.32
CA LEU A 56 15.64 -5.56 0.36
C LEU A 56 16.59 -5.07 1.47
N ASP A 57 17.53 -4.20 1.13
CA ASP A 57 18.34 -3.49 2.13
C ASP A 57 17.46 -2.50 2.92
N THR A 58 17.05 -2.93 4.11
CA THR A 58 16.15 -2.16 4.95
C THR A 58 16.77 -0.89 5.54
N ASP A 59 18.09 -0.84 5.70
CA ASP A 59 18.77 0.34 6.22
C ASP A 59 18.89 1.40 5.13
N GLN A 60 19.15 0.97 3.90
CA GLN A 60 19.14 1.84 2.73
C GLN A 60 17.74 2.42 2.46
N VAL A 61 16.67 1.64 2.64
CA VAL A 61 15.28 2.15 2.57
C VAL A 61 15.05 3.25 3.60
N ARG A 62 15.52 3.09 4.85
CA ARG A 62 15.40 4.12 5.89
C ARG A 62 16.18 5.38 5.52
N ALA A 63 17.36 5.23 4.93
CA ALA A 63 18.15 6.35 4.43
C ALA A 63 17.41 7.13 3.33
N TYR A 64 16.78 6.42 2.37
CA TYR A 64 15.96 7.05 1.33
C TYR A 64 14.73 7.77 1.88
N ILE A 65 14.04 7.20 2.87
CA ILE A 65 12.93 7.87 3.54
C ILE A 65 13.39 9.19 4.17
N ARG A 66 14.52 9.17 4.90
CA ARG A 66 15.07 10.39 5.53
C ARG A 66 15.45 11.44 4.49
N ALA A 67 16.12 11.03 3.41
CA ALA A 67 16.55 11.94 2.34
C ALA A 67 15.38 12.59 1.58
N ALA A 68 14.22 11.93 1.53
CA ALA A 68 13.01 12.46 0.90
C ALA A 68 12.23 13.46 1.75
N LEU A 69 12.56 13.62 3.04
CA LEU A 69 11.88 14.52 3.97
C LEU A 69 12.64 15.85 4.07
N THR A 70 12.26 16.82 3.24
CA THR A 70 12.93 18.13 3.14
C THR A 70 12.32 19.22 4.03
N ASP A 71 11.03 19.14 4.34
CA ASP A 71 10.32 20.04 5.26
C ASP A 71 9.37 19.20 6.13
N GLN A 72 9.59 19.24 7.44
CA GLN A 72 8.93 18.38 8.42
C GLN A 72 8.01 19.18 9.35
N SER A 73 7.73 20.44 9.01
CA SER A 73 6.85 21.30 9.80
C SER A 73 5.39 20.83 9.79
N GLN A 74 5.02 19.92 8.88
CA GLN A 74 3.66 19.41 8.73
C GLN A 74 3.59 17.88 8.71
N PRO A 75 2.51 17.28 9.25
CA PRO A 75 2.21 15.86 9.09
C PRO A 75 2.28 15.42 7.62
N THR A 76 3.13 14.43 7.34
CA THR A 76 3.46 14.00 5.97
C THR A 76 3.22 12.51 5.82
N VAL A 77 2.47 12.13 4.78
CA VAL A 77 2.36 10.72 4.38
C VAL A 77 3.53 10.41 3.45
N VAL A 78 4.35 9.45 3.87
CA VAL A 78 5.41 8.87 3.04
C VAL A 78 4.92 7.54 2.51
N ARG A 79 4.98 7.37 1.18
CA ARG A 79 4.80 6.09 0.52
C ARG A 79 6.12 5.63 -0.08
N VAL A 80 6.52 4.42 0.31
CA VAL A 80 7.66 3.71 -0.25
C VAL A 80 7.11 2.62 -1.17
N THR A 81 7.40 2.73 -2.46
CA THR A 81 7.00 1.74 -3.48
C THR A 81 8.24 1.02 -3.97
N VAL A 82 8.18 -0.31 -4.01
CA VAL A 82 9.25 -1.18 -4.49
C VAL A 82 8.78 -1.84 -5.77
N TYR A 83 9.52 -1.61 -6.85
CA TYR A 83 9.24 -2.12 -8.19
C TYR A 83 10.54 -2.17 -9.00
N ASP A 84 10.59 -2.94 -10.06
CA ASP A 84 11.72 -2.97 -10.98
C ASP A 84 11.39 -2.17 -12.26
N PRO A 85 12.10 -1.06 -12.54
CA PRO A 85 11.94 -0.32 -13.80
C PRO A 85 12.37 -1.09 -15.06
N GLY A 86 13.17 -2.15 -14.90
CA GLY A 86 13.64 -3.02 -15.98
C GLY A 86 12.66 -4.13 -16.36
N LEU A 87 11.64 -4.40 -15.53
CA LEU A 87 10.58 -5.34 -15.86
C LEU A 87 9.46 -4.64 -16.64
N ASP A 88 9.16 -5.19 -17.82
CA ASP A 88 8.02 -4.79 -18.66
C ASP A 88 7.05 -5.96 -18.88
N LEU A 89 5.96 -5.70 -19.61
CA LEU A 89 4.91 -6.69 -19.85
C LEU A 89 5.40 -7.95 -20.59
N GLY A 90 6.42 -7.82 -21.44
CA GLY A 90 7.02 -8.94 -22.19
C GLY A 90 8.14 -9.66 -21.43
N SER A 91 8.77 -8.99 -20.46
CA SER A 91 9.91 -9.50 -19.69
C SER A 91 9.60 -9.81 -18.22
N ILE A 92 8.32 -9.79 -17.82
CA ILE A 92 7.88 -9.87 -16.42
C ILE A 92 8.38 -11.08 -15.63
N GLY A 93 8.75 -12.18 -16.31
CA GLY A 93 9.31 -13.38 -15.70
C GLY A 93 10.84 -13.40 -15.55
N GLY A 94 11.52 -12.29 -15.87
CA GLY A 94 12.96 -12.15 -15.72
C GLY A 94 13.41 -12.01 -14.26
N GLU A 95 14.72 -12.12 -14.03
CA GLU A 95 15.33 -11.84 -12.73
C GLU A 95 15.12 -10.37 -12.35
N ALA A 96 14.55 -10.12 -11.18
CA ALA A 96 14.16 -8.78 -10.74
C ALA A 96 15.28 -8.06 -9.98
N GLN A 97 15.46 -6.78 -10.27
CA GLN A 97 16.33 -5.85 -9.55
C GLN A 97 15.49 -4.70 -8.95
N PRO A 98 14.70 -4.98 -7.89
CA PRO A 98 13.75 -4.01 -7.35
C PRO A 98 14.43 -2.73 -6.85
N GLN A 99 13.83 -1.60 -7.18
CA GLN A 99 14.25 -0.25 -6.78
C GLN A 99 13.20 0.40 -5.87
N VAL A 100 13.64 1.37 -5.09
CA VAL A 100 12.85 2.00 -4.02
C VAL A 100 12.46 3.42 -4.41
N LEU A 101 11.18 3.63 -4.69
CA LEU A 101 10.60 4.94 -4.95
C LEU A 101 9.94 5.50 -3.69
N VAL A 102 10.42 6.65 -3.25
CA VAL A 102 9.84 7.42 -2.14
C VAL A 102 9.03 8.59 -2.68
N THR A 103 7.76 8.63 -2.30
CA THR A 103 6.82 9.73 -2.59
C THR A 103 6.29 10.29 -1.28
N THR A 104 6.09 11.60 -1.26
CA THR A 104 5.57 12.31 -0.09
C THR A 104 4.36 13.15 -0.49
N ARG A 105 3.43 13.32 0.45
CA ARG A 105 2.31 14.25 0.33
C ARG A 105 1.92 14.74 1.71
N ALA A 106 1.31 15.92 1.80
CA ALA A 106 0.69 16.39 3.03
C ALA A 106 -0.38 15.39 3.52
N ALA A 107 -0.43 15.17 4.83
CA ALA A 107 -1.48 14.36 5.45
C ALA A 107 -2.78 15.16 5.54
N SER A 108 -3.91 14.44 5.48
CA SER A 108 -5.20 15.05 5.82
C SER A 108 -5.30 15.16 7.34
N THR A 109 -5.70 16.32 7.84
CA THR A 109 -5.90 16.57 9.28
C THR A 109 -7.35 16.36 9.74
N SER A 110 -8.29 16.19 8.80
CA SER A 110 -9.70 16.00 9.14
C SER A 110 -9.95 14.59 9.70
N PRO A 111 -10.62 14.45 10.86
CA PRO A 111 -11.05 13.15 11.35
C PRO A 111 -12.08 12.55 10.38
N PRO A 112 -12.01 11.25 10.09
CA PRO A 112 -13.03 10.61 9.26
C PRO A 112 -14.37 10.60 10.00
N GLY A 113 -15.44 10.93 9.28
CA GLY A 113 -16.81 10.69 9.73
C GLY A 113 -17.18 9.21 9.65
N ALA A 114 -18.40 8.86 10.04
CA ALA A 114 -18.94 7.52 9.83
C ALA A 114 -19.08 7.23 8.33
N TRP A 115 -18.68 6.03 7.90
CA TRP A 115 -18.78 5.59 6.51
C TRP A 115 -19.98 4.66 6.29
N ARG A 116 -20.67 4.85 5.18
CA ARG A 116 -21.63 3.92 4.59
C ARG A 116 -20.90 3.01 3.62
N LEU A 117 -20.91 1.71 3.89
CA LEU A 117 -20.18 0.72 3.08
C LEU A 117 -21.15 -0.13 2.27
N GLN A 118 -20.82 -0.36 1.00
CA GLN A 118 -21.50 -1.38 0.19
C GLN A 118 -20.78 -2.72 0.33
N ALA A 119 -21.50 -3.80 0.64
CA ALA A 119 -20.91 -5.13 0.69
C ALA A 119 -20.84 -5.76 -0.71
N VAL A 120 -19.67 -6.28 -1.09
CA VAL A 120 -19.44 -6.94 -2.39
C VAL A 120 -18.56 -8.17 -2.22
N SER A 121 -18.93 -9.29 -2.86
CA SER A 121 -18.05 -10.46 -2.94
C SER A 121 -16.88 -10.18 -3.90
N TYR A 122 -15.68 -10.04 -3.34
CA TYR A 122 -14.46 -9.75 -4.06
C TYR A 122 -13.23 -10.07 -3.20
N GLN A 123 -12.20 -10.64 -3.82
CA GLN A 123 -10.90 -10.90 -3.18
C GLN A 123 -9.81 -10.30 -4.08
N ARG A 124 -8.84 -9.60 -3.49
CA ARG A 124 -7.66 -9.12 -4.21
C ARG A 124 -6.71 -10.27 -4.53
N ASP A 125 -5.89 -10.09 -5.54
CA ASP A 125 -4.77 -10.97 -5.81
C ASP A 125 -3.76 -10.89 -4.65
N ILE A 126 -3.35 -12.05 -4.12
CA ILE A 126 -2.39 -12.19 -3.02
C ILE A 126 -2.66 -11.18 -1.87
N PRO A 127 -3.78 -11.32 -1.11
CA PRO A 127 -4.22 -10.32 -0.13
C PRO A 127 -3.17 -9.96 0.93
N SER A 128 -2.24 -10.86 1.22
CA SER A 128 -1.14 -10.69 2.17
C SER A 128 -0.07 -9.68 1.73
N ILE A 129 0.02 -9.35 0.43
CA ILE A 129 0.97 -8.38 -0.12
C ILE A 129 0.27 -7.03 -0.29
N LYS A 130 0.94 -5.94 0.09
CA LYS A 130 0.46 -4.58 -0.19
C LYS A 130 0.89 -4.15 -1.60
N HIS A 131 0.28 -4.74 -2.62
CA HIS A 131 0.67 -4.56 -4.02
C HIS A 131 0.07 -3.30 -4.68
N VAL A 132 0.69 -2.84 -5.78
CA VAL A 132 0.25 -1.66 -6.54
C VAL A 132 -0.92 -1.90 -7.50
N GLY A 133 -1.23 -3.18 -7.77
CA GLY A 133 -2.37 -3.64 -8.60
C GLY A 133 -3.75 -3.29 -8.03
N LEU A 134 -4.17 -2.04 -8.18
CA LEU A 134 -5.38 -1.52 -7.51
C LEU A 134 -6.67 -1.61 -8.35
N PHE A 135 -6.60 -1.98 -9.62
CA PHE A 135 -7.73 -1.85 -10.57
C PHE A 135 -9.02 -2.50 -10.05
N GLY A 136 -8.97 -3.78 -9.65
CA GLY A 136 -10.16 -4.51 -9.22
C GLY A 136 -10.80 -3.88 -7.99
N ALA A 137 -10.02 -3.58 -6.95
CA ALA A 137 -10.51 -2.91 -5.74
C ALA A 137 -11.08 -1.51 -6.03
N MET A 138 -10.40 -0.71 -6.85
CA MET A 138 -10.85 0.65 -7.20
C MET A 138 -12.09 0.64 -8.07
N LYS A 139 -12.26 -0.36 -8.94
CA LYS A 139 -13.50 -0.53 -9.70
C LYS A 139 -14.70 -0.76 -8.76
N ARG A 140 -14.53 -1.59 -7.72
CA ARG A 140 -15.60 -1.84 -6.73
C ARG A 140 -15.91 -0.62 -5.88
N ARG A 141 -14.88 0.08 -5.38
CA ARG A 141 -15.07 1.36 -4.67
C ARG A 141 -15.81 2.37 -5.56
N ARG A 142 -15.41 2.48 -6.82
CA ARG A 142 -16.05 3.39 -7.78
C ARG A 142 -17.53 3.05 -7.99
N ASP A 143 -17.88 1.78 -8.11
CA ASP A 143 -19.27 1.35 -8.27
C ASP A 143 -20.09 1.72 -7.02
N ALA A 144 -19.59 1.42 -5.82
CA ALA A 144 -20.22 1.79 -4.56
C ALA A 144 -20.45 3.29 -4.42
N GLN A 145 -19.45 4.10 -4.75
CA GLN A 145 -19.55 5.56 -4.70
C GLN A 145 -20.59 6.12 -5.67
N ARG A 146 -20.74 5.52 -6.84
CA ARG A 146 -21.80 5.90 -7.79
C ARG A 146 -23.20 5.54 -7.33
N GLU A 147 -23.32 4.64 -6.37
CA GLU A 147 -24.58 4.25 -5.73
C GLU A 147 -24.82 5.00 -4.40
N GLY A 148 -23.97 5.97 -4.05
CA GLY A 148 -24.14 6.81 -2.87
C GLY A 148 -23.58 6.22 -1.57
N PHE A 149 -22.67 5.24 -1.65
CA PHE A 149 -21.86 4.77 -0.53
C PHE A 149 -20.51 5.50 -0.47
N ASP A 150 -19.84 5.46 0.67
CA ASP A 150 -18.52 6.10 0.85
C ASP A 150 -17.39 5.18 0.36
N ASP A 151 -17.50 3.88 0.64
CA ASP A 151 -16.53 2.86 0.24
C ASP A 151 -17.21 1.48 0.12
N VAL A 152 -16.41 0.44 -0.15
CA VAL A 152 -16.84 -0.96 -0.31
C VAL A 152 -16.25 -1.85 0.78
N LEU A 153 -17.08 -2.73 1.33
CA LEU A 153 -16.72 -3.82 2.22
C LEU A 153 -16.59 -5.11 1.40
N PHE A 154 -15.41 -5.71 1.40
CA PHE A 154 -15.16 -6.96 0.70
C PHE A 154 -15.56 -8.17 1.53
N LEU A 155 -16.28 -9.08 0.88
CA LEU A 155 -16.63 -10.39 1.39
C LEU A 155 -15.91 -11.47 0.59
N ASN A 156 -15.40 -12.48 1.29
CA ASN A 156 -14.92 -13.71 0.66
C ASN A 156 -16.09 -14.48 0.03
N LYS A 157 -15.77 -15.52 -0.74
CA LYS A 157 -16.78 -16.37 -1.41
C LYS A 157 -17.75 -17.04 -0.43
N ASP A 158 -17.32 -17.30 0.80
CA ASP A 158 -18.12 -17.88 1.88
C ASP A 158 -18.94 -16.84 2.66
N GLY A 159 -18.87 -15.56 2.27
CA GLY A 159 -19.57 -14.46 2.92
C GLY A 159 -18.84 -13.86 4.13
N THR A 160 -17.67 -14.38 4.51
CA THR A 160 -16.88 -13.78 5.60
C THR A 160 -16.34 -12.42 5.19
N ILE A 161 -16.35 -11.46 6.13
CA ILE A 161 -15.76 -10.14 5.93
C ILE A 161 -14.24 -10.29 5.78
N SER A 162 -13.64 -9.52 4.86
CA SER A 162 -12.19 -9.43 4.69
C SER A 162 -11.67 -8.05 5.07
N GLU A 163 -11.86 -7.07 4.20
CA GLU A 163 -11.31 -5.73 4.33
C GLU A 163 -12.16 -4.68 3.59
N ILE A 164 -11.83 -3.41 3.75
CA ILE A 164 -12.31 -2.31 2.91
C ILE A 164 -11.29 -2.11 1.78
N ALA A 165 -11.66 -1.44 0.69
CA ALA A 165 -10.82 -1.33 -0.51
C ALA A 165 -9.35 -0.90 -0.31
N THR A 166 -9.00 -0.16 0.73
CA THR A 166 -7.58 0.17 1.06
C THR A 166 -7.23 0.11 2.55
N SER A 167 -8.11 -0.44 3.39
CA SER A 167 -7.97 -0.43 4.85
C SER A 167 -8.55 -1.71 5.44
N ASN A 168 -8.01 -2.16 6.56
CA ASN A 168 -8.64 -3.25 7.30
C ASN A 168 -9.90 -2.75 8.03
N ILE A 169 -10.74 -3.68 8.47
CA ILE A 169 -11.93 -3.41 9.28
C ILE A 169 -11.88 -4.28 10.53
N GLY A 170 -12.27 -3.71 11.67
CA GLY A 170 -12.46 -4.42 12.93
C GLY A 170 -13.81 -4.06 13.52
N CYS A 171 -14.44 -5.01 14.21
CA CYS A 171 -15.72 -4.81 14.89
C CYS A 171 -15.48 -4.71 16.40
N ILE A 172 -16.30 -3.92 17.10
CA ILE A 172 -16.32 -3.92 18.56
C ILE A 172 -17.58 -4.65 19.02
N ARG A 173 -17.42 -5.63 19.91
CA ARG A 173 -18.52 -6.36 20.54
C ARG A 173 -18.18 -6.59 22.00
N ASP A 174 -19.09 -6.22 22.90
CA ASP A 174 -18.93 -6.41 24.34
C ASP A 174 -17.59 -5.86 24.89
N GLY A 175 -17.14 -4.71 24.35
CA GLY A 175 -15.88 -4.07 24.71
C GLY A 175 -14.62 -4.70 24.09
N GLN A 176 -14.74 -5.74 23.26
CA GLN A 176 -13.62 -6.42 22.62
C GLN A 176 -13.53 -6.08 21.14
N ILE A 177 -12.30 -5.97 20.62
CA ILE A 177 -12.03 -5.84 19.19
C ILE A 177 -12.03 -7.23 18.56
N ILE A 178 -12.90 -7.43 17.59
CA ILE A 178 -13.02 -8.63 16.77
C ILE A 178 -12.49 -8.32 15.38
N TRP A 179 -11.48 -9.07 14.96
CA TRP A 179 -10.93 -8.99 13.61
C TRP A 179 -11.57 -10.04 12.69
N PRO A 180 -11.75 -9.74 11.40
CA PRO A 180 -12.25 -10.72 10.45
C PRO A 180 -11.31 -11.91 10.32
N ARG A 181 -11.89 -13.12 10.25
CA ARG A 181 -11.16 -14.37 9.99
C ARG A 181 -11.03 -14.57 8.48
N SER A 182 -10.14 -13.80 7.87
CA SER A 182 -9.85 -13.83 6.43
C SER A 182 -8.34 -13.79 6.20
N GLU A 183 -7.89 -14.11 4.99
CA GLU A 183 -6.64 -13.53 4.50
C GLU A 183 -6.86 -12.02 4.28
N TRP A 184 -6.02 -11.20 4.90
CA TRP A 184 -6.00 -9.76 4.74
C TRP A 184 -4.58 -9.24 4.98
N LEU A 185 -4.32 -8.02 4.54
CA LEU A 185 -3.03 -7.40 4.75
C LEU A 185 -2.84 -7.05 6.23
N THR A 186 -1.96 -7.76 6.93
CA THR A 186 -1.62 -7.44 8.32
C THR A 186 -1.08 -6.00 8.42
N GLY A 187 -1.69 -5.20 9.30
CA GLY A 187 -1.42 -3.77 9.51
C GLY A 187 0.03 -3.43 9.80
#